data_AF-A0A816M3M1-F1
#
_entry.id   AF-A0A816M3M1-F1
#
_cell.length_a   1.000
_cell.length_b   1.000
_cell.length_c   1.000
_cell.angle_alpha   90.00
_cell.angle_beta   90.00
_cell.angle_gamma   90.00
#
_symmetry.space_group_name_H-M   'P 1'
#
loop_
_entity.id
_entity.type
_entity.pdbx_description
1 polymer ?
#
loop_
_entity_poly.entity_id
_entity_poly.type
_entity_poly.pdbx_seq_one_letter_code
_entity_poly.pdbx_strand_id
1 'polypeptide(L)'
;MLDHRETIIAKRTLLSTLCHCAYNIDMIVYMKNNLLLKRLLLKMSEPDDSEISFNSYRILAIIMNEEDIKTSANGCKIVSLFYIYFISMIDDSIQIMALDSLLHSLKSLVQHEQIKIELINKETIPLLIRCVIEANFQKTKIQQYALATSLTLSFNDEALKVLEKDVNFMNHLKVLENSTEENIQRAANHLL
;
A
#
# COMPACT_ATOMS: atom_id res chain seq x y z
N MET A 1 -33.13 -14.85 -7.09
CA MET A 1 -32.19 -14.54 -5.98
C MET A 1 -30.86 -15.12 -6.39
N LEU A 2 -29.78 -14.32 -6.39
CA LEU A 2 -28.43 -14.86 -6.60
C LEU A 2 -28.11 -15.82 -5.45
N ASP A 3 -27.43 -16.92 -5.76
CA ASP A 3 -26.84 -17.79 -4.75
C ASP A 3 -25.85 -16.97 -3.88
N HIS A 4 -25.67 -17.35 -2.61
CA HIS A 4 -24.76 -16.66 -1.69
C HIS A 4 -23.33 -16.62 -2.26
N ARG A 5 -22.91 -17.73 -2.88
CA ARG A 5 -21.61 -17.83 -3.55
C ARG A 5 -21.50 -16.87 -4.74
N GLU A 6 -22.52 -16.81 -5.58
CA GLU A 6 -22.57 -15.89 -6.73
C GLU A 6 -22.50 -14.43 -6.28
N THR A 7 -23.15 -14.12 -5.15
CA THR A 7 -23.11 -12.77 -4.56
C THR A 7 -21.71 -12.39 -4.08
N ILE A 8 -20.97 -13.31 -3.46
CA ILE A 8 -19.58 -13.08 -3.05
C ILE A 8 -18.69 -12.86 -4.28
N ILE A 9 -18.82 -13.70 -5.30
CA ILE A 9 -18.03 -13.58 -6.54
C ILE A 9 -18.31 -12.23 -7.20
N ALA A 10 -19.59 -11.85 -7.33
CA ALA A 10 -19.98 -10.56 -7.91
C ALA A 10 -19.37 -9.37 -7.15
N LYS A 11 -19.36 -9.41 -5.80
CA LYS A 11 -18.72 -8.37 -4.98
C LYS A 11 -17.22 -8.30 -5.21
N ARG A 12 -16.52 -9.44 -5.22
CA ARG A 12 -15.06 -9.49 -5.48
C ARG A 12 -14.73 -8.92 -6.85
N THR A 13 -15.45 -9.33 -7.89
CA THR A 13 -15.26 -8.81 -9.26
C THR A 13 -15.52 -7.30 -9.35
N LEU A 14 -16.60 -6.82 -8.73
CA LEU A 14 -16.92 -5.39 -8.71
C LEU A 14 -15.83 -4.57 -8.01
N LEU A 15 -15.41 -5.00 -6.81
CA LEU A 15 -14.37 -4.29 -6.05
C LEU A 15 -13.02 -4.32 -6.76
N SER A 16 -12.63 -5.46 -7.33
CA SER A 16 -11.43 -5.55 -8.15
C SER A 16 -11.50 -4.59 -9.35
N THR A 17 -12.64 -4.50 -10.03
CA THR A 17 -12.84 -3.54 -11.13
C THR A 17 -12.73 -2.09 -10.64
N LEU A 18 -13.32 -1.76 -9.49
CA LEU A 18 -13.21 -0.43 -8.89
C LEU A 18 -11.76 -0.08 -8.49
N CYS A 19 -10.99 -1.05 -7.98
CA CYS A 19 -9.55 -0.86 -7.74
C CYS A 19 -8.81 -0.47 -9.03
N HIS A 20 -9.17 -1.06 -10.17
CA HIS A 20 -8.59 -0.68 -11.46
C HIS A 20 -9.04 0.71 -11.91
N CYS A 21 -10.30 1.09 -11.68
CA CYS A 21 -10.77 2.45 -11.94
C CYS A 21 -10.02 3.48 -11.09
N ALA A 22 -9.56 3.11 -9.90
CA ALA A 22 -8.77 3.96 -9.02
C ALA A 22 -7.34 4.27 -9.52
N TYR A 23 -6.94 3.77 -10.69
CA TYR A 23 -5.74 4.24 -11.39
C TYR A 23 -5.97 5.50 -12.24
N ASN A 24 -7.22 5.84 -12.56
CA ASN A 24 -7.56 7.02 -13.35
C ASN A 24 -7.92 8.21 -12.44
N ILE A 25 -7.26 9.35 -12.63
CA ILE A 25 -7.42 10.52 -11.75
C ILE A 25 -8.85 11.09 -11.77
N ASP A 26 -9.52 11.13 -12.91
CA ASP A 26 -10.88 11.63 -13.03
C ASP A 26 -11.86 10.71 -12.27
N MET A 27 -11.64 9.40 -12.34
CA MET A 27 -12.40 8.42 -11.57
C MET A 27 -12.14 8.56 -10.07
N ILE A 28 -10.90 8.80 -9.65
CA ILE A 28 -10.58 9.07 -8.24
C ILE A 28 -11.34 10.31 -7.76
N VAL A 29 -11.31 11.40 -8.52
CA VAL A 29 -12.03 12.65 -8.18
C VAL A 29 -13.52 12.38 -8.07
N TYR A 30 -14.10 11.64 -9.02
CA TYR A 30 -15.50 11.24 -8.97
C TYR A 30 -15.82 10.41 -7.71
N MET A 31 -15.01 9.39 -7.42
CA MET A 31 -15.22 8.50 -6.26
C MET A 31 -15.06 9.23 -4.92
N LYS A 32 -14.10 10.17 -4.81
CA LYS A 32 -13.89 11.02 -3.62
C LYS A 32 -15.14 11.82 -3.26
N ASN A 33 -15.86 12.31 -4.27
CA ASN A 33 -17.06 13.12 -4.11
C ASN A 33 -18.34 12.28 -3.89
N ASN A 34 -18.27 10.95 -4.03
CA ASN A 34 -19.43 10.08 -3.89
C ASN A 34 -19.56 9.51 -2.47
N LEU A 35 -20.36 10.19 -1.63
CA LEU A 35 -20.62 9.77 -0.24
C LEU A 35 -21.27 8.38 -0.12
N LEU A 36 -22.11 8.00 -1.10
CA LEU A 36 -22.76 6.68 -1.09
C LEU A 36 -21.74 5.56 -1.30
N LEU A 37 -20.79 5.77 -2.22
CA LEU A 37 -19.70 4.83 -2.46
C LEU A 37 -18.86 4.64 -1.19
N LYS A 38 -18.45 5.72 -0.51
CA LYS A 38 -17.71 5.62 0.77
C LYS A 38 -18.45 4.78 1.80
N ARG A 39 -19.74 5.04 2.01
CA ARG A 39 -20.58 4.28 2.96
C ARG A 39 -20.71 2.80 2.58
N LEU A 40 -20.90 2.52 1.31
CA LEU A 40 -20.99 1.14 0.80
C LEU A 40 -19.68 0.40 1.02
N LEU A 41 -18.54 1.03 0.71
CA LEU A 41 -17.22 0.42 0.89
C LEU A 41 -16.90 0.20 2.37
N LEU A 42 -17.26 1.13 3.27
CA LEU A 42 -17.12 0.91 4.71
C LEU A 42 -17.91 -0.32 5.17
N LYS A 43 -19.16 -0.46 4.71
CA LYS A 43 -19.97 -1.66 5.02
C LYS A 43 -19.39 -2.94 4.40
N MET A 44 -18.79 -2.85 3.22
CA MET A 44 -18.09 -3.96 2.55
C MET A 44 -16.69 -4.22 3.12
N SER A 45 -16.21 -3.39 4.05
CA SER A 45 -14.92 -3.58 4.74
C SER A 45 -15.01 -4.38 6.05
N GLU A 46 -16.24 -4.61 6.52
CA GLU A 46 -16.57 -5.45 7.69
C GLU A 46 -16.96 -6.93 7.43
N PRO A 47 -17.02 -7.49 6.19
CA PRO A 47 -17.43 -8.88 5.99
C PRO A 47 -16.35 -9.89 6.37
N ASP A 48 -16.77 -11.14 6.61
CA ASP A 48 -15.91 -12.30 6.88
C ASP A 48 -14.98 -12.67 5.71
N ASP A 49 -15.22 -12.08 4.53
CA ASP A 49 -14.42 -12.32 3.33
C ASP A 49 -13.23 -11.35 3.27
N SER A 50 -12.03 -11.89 3.49
CA SER A 50 -10.80 -11.11 3.55
C SER A 50 -10.46 -10.38 2.24
N GLU A 51 -10.88 -10.90 1.08
CA GLU A 51 -10.60 -10.29 -0.23
C GLU A 51 -11.54 -9.11 -0.48
N ILE A 52 -12.82 -9.24 -0.12
CA ILE A 52 -13.78 -8.14 -0.16
C ILE A 52 -13.35 -7.03 0.80
N SER A 53 -12.97 -7.39 2.04
CA SER A 53 -12.52 -6.42 3.05
C SER A 53 -11.27 -5.68 2.58
N PHE A 54 -10.30 -6.41 2.04
CA PHE A 54 -9.07 -5.83 1.51
C PHE A 54 -9.31 -4.86 0.35
N ASN A 55 -10.03 -5.29 -0.69
CA ASN A 55 -10.30 -4.43 -1.83
C ASN A 55 -11.16 -3.21 -1.45
N SER A 56 -12.10 -3.37 -0.52
CA SER A 56 -12.88 -2.24 0.01
C SER A 56 -11.97 -1.21 0.69
N TYR A 57 -11.08 -1.67 1.58
CA TYR A 57 -10.13 -0.79 2.24
C TYR A 57 -9.12 -0.15 1.29
N ARG A 58 -8.69 -0.84 0.23
CA ARG A 58 -7.83 -0.26 -0.82
C ARG A 58 -8.48 0.89 -1.57
N ILE A 59 -9.78 0.82 -1.82
CA ILE A 59 -10.49 1.90 -2.49
C ILE A 59 -10.73 3.05 -1.49
N LEU A 60 -11.20 2.72 -0.29
CA LEU A 60 -11.41 3.67 0.81
C LEU A 60 -10.16 4.50 1.08
N ALA A 61 -9.01 3.84 1.21
CA ALA A 61 -7.68 4.40 1.30
C ALA A 61 -7.37 5.53 0.29
N ILE A 62 -7.86 5.40 -0.95
CA ILE A 62 -7.60 6.36 -2.03
C ILE A 62 -8.58 7.53 -1.97
N ILE A 63 -9.81 7.29 -1.49
CA ILE A 63 -10.92 8.24 -1.59
C ILE A 63 -11.25 8.95 -0.26
N MET A 64 -10.78 8.42 0.86
CA MET A 64 -10.91 9.03 2.19
C MET A 64 -9.92 10.17 2.34
N ASN A 65 -10.30 11.18 3.12
CA ASN A 65 -9.37 12.22 3.57
C ASN A 65 -8.74 11.83 4.93
N GLU A 66 -7.87 12.68 5.46
CA GLU A 66 -7.21 12.42 6.74
C GLU A 66 -8.19 12.29 7.91
N GLU A 67 -9.25 13.10 7.92
CA GLU A 67 -10.27 13.08 8.96
C GLU A 67 -11.06 11.76 8.94
N ASP A 68 -11.49 11.34 7.75
CA ASP A 68 -12.15 10.06 7.50
C ASP A 68 -11.29 8.89 8.04
N ILE A 69 -9.97 8.91 7.82
CA ILE A 69 -9.05 7.84 8.27
C ILE A 69 -8.84 7.83 9.78
N LYS A 70 -8.81 9.01 10.40
CA LYS A 70 -8.69 9.15 11.86
C LYS A 70 -9.93 8.65 12.60
N THR A 71 -11.10 8.68 11.96
CA THR A 71 -12.34 8.19 12.59
C THR A 71 -12.33 6.67 12.79
N SER A 72 -12.95 6.23 13.89
CA SER A 72 -13.32 4.83 14.18
C SER A 72 -12.27 3.74 13.87
N ALA A 73 -10.99 4.00 14.17
CA ALA A 73 -9.88 3.04 13.98
C ALA A 73 -9.66 2.56 12.52
N ASN A 74 -10.12 3.32 11.53
CA ASN A 74 -9.98 2.94 10.12
C ASN A 74 -8.52 2.79 9.69
N GLY A 75 -7.64 3.70 10.12
CA GLY A 75 -6.21 3.62 9.83
C GLY A 75 -5.58 2.30 10.31
N CYS A 76 -5.81 1.92 11.56
CA CYS A 76 -5.29 0.68 12.14
C CYS A 76 -5.81 -0.58 11.41
N LYS A 77 -7.09 -0.61 11.02
CA LYS A 77 -7.69 -1.72 10.27
C LYS A 77 -7.08 -1.84 8.86
N ILE A 78 -6.95 -0.72 8.14
CA ILE A 78 -6.34 -0.67 6.82
C ILE A 78 -4.92 -1.23 6.90
N VAL A 79 -4.08 -0.68 7.79
CA VAL A 79 -2.68 -1.10 7.91
C VAL A 79 -2.57 -2.55 8.34
N SER A 80 -3.40 -3.03 9.28
CA SER A 80 -3.36 -4.42 9.72
C SER A 80 -3.65 -5.39 8.58
N LEU A 81 -4.63 -5.09 7.73
CA LEU A 81 -4.92 -5.91 6.55
C LEU A 81 -3.76 -5.86 5.54
N PHE A 82 -3.27 -4.67 5.22
CA PHE A 82 -2.12 -4.52 4.32
C PHE A 82 -0.92 -5.32 4.81
N TYR A 83 -0.61 -5.25 6.10
CA TYR A 83 0.49 -5.97 6.72
C TYR A 83 0.34 -7.49 6.60
N ILE A 84 -0.86 -8.04 6.88
CA ILE A 84 -1.15 -9.47 6.72
C ILE A 84 -0.91 -9.92 5.28
N TYR A 85 -1.45 -9.17 4.31
CA TYR A 85 -1.27 -9.49 2.90
C TYR A 85 0.20 -9.36 2.48
N PHE A 86 0.90 -8.34 2.93
CA PHE A 86 2.32 -8.13 2.63
C PHE A 86 3.14 -9.33 3.08
N ILE A 87 2.99 -9.78 4.34
CA ILE A 87 3.69 -10.97 4.84
C ILE A 87 3.33 -12.20 4.01
N SER A 88 2.06 -12.40 3.67
CA SER A 88 1.64 -13.59 2.92
C SER A 88 2.18 -13.64 1.49
N MET A 89 2.52 -12.49 0.89
CA MET A 89 2.89 -12.36 -0.52
C MET A 89 4.39 -12.17 -0.75
N ILE A 90 5.13 -11.61 0.22
CA ILE A 90 6.54 -11.22 0.01
C ILE A 90 7.44 -12.41 -0.33
N ASP A 91 7.15 -13.58 0.22
CA ASP A 91 7.95 -14.80 -0.02
C ASP A 91 7.35 -15.72 -1.11
N ASP A 92 6.17 -15.38 -1.66
CA ASP A 92 5.49 -16.18 -2.69
C ASP A 92 5.69 -15.57 -4.10
N SER A 93 6.56 -16.21 -4.89
CA SER A 93 6.83 -15.80 -6.27
C SER A 93 5.61 -15.80 -7.19
N ILE A 94 4.57 -16.60 -6.89
CA ILE A 94 3.32 -16.64 -7.66
C ILE A 94 2.50 -15.35 -7.42
N GLN A 95 2.65 -14.75 -6.24
CA GLN A 95 1.91 -13.56 -5.81
C GLN A 95 2.59 -12.25 -6.19
N ILE A 96 3.67 -12.25 -6.97
CA ILE A 96 4.45 -11.05 -7.27
C ILE A 96 3.61 -9.91 -7.89
N MET A 97 2.63 -10.25 -8.74
CA MET A 97 1.70 -9.27 -9.32
C MET A 97 0.74 -8.69 -8.27
N ALA A 98 0.30 -9.52 -7.31
CA ALA A 98 -0.55 -9.07 -6.22
C ALA A 98 0.24 -8.16 -5.25
N LEU A 99 1.50 -8.50 -4.97
CA LEU A 99 2.42 -7.68 -4.19
C LEU A 99 2.69 -6.32 -4.84
N ASP A 100 2.91 -6.28 -6.16
CA ASP A 100 3.04 -5.03 -6.91
C ASP A 100 1.81 -4.13 -6.74
N SER A 101 0.62 -4.74 -6.88
CA SER A 101 -0.66 -4.04 -6.68
C SER A 101 -0.84 -3.52 -5.25
N LEU A 102 -0.44 -4.32 -4.25
CA LEU A 102 -0.48 -3.97 -2.83
C LEU A 102 0.44 -2.76 -2.56
N LEU A 103 1.70 -2.81 -2.99
CA LEU A 103 2.67 -1.72 -2.77
C LEU A 103 2.30 -0.45 -3.53
N HIS A 104 1.73 -0.58 -4.73
CA HIS A 104 1.20 0.57 -5.44
C HIS A 104 0.09 1.29 -4.63
N SER A 105 -0.84 0.52 -4.06
CA SER A 105 -1.87 1.08 -3.19
C SER A 105 -1.27 1.69 -1.91
N LEU A 106 -0.27 1.02 -1.31
CA LEU A 106 0.40 1.49 -0.11
C LEU A 106 1.11 2.84 -0.34
N LYS A 107 1.76 3.02 -1.49
CA LYS A 107 2.39 4.28 -1.88
C LYS A 107 1.41 5.47 -1.86
N SER A 108 0.17 5.25 -2.27
CA SER A 108 -0.86 6.29 -2.25
C SER A 108 -1.38 6.54 -0.82
N LEU A 109 -1.43 5.48 -0.02
CA LEU A 109 -1.91 5.49 1.35
C LEU A 109 -1.01 6.24 2.32
N VAL A 110 0.32 6.12 2.15
CA VAL A 110 1.29 6.78 3.03
C VAL A 110 1.30 8.30 2.92
N GLN A 111 0.46 8.89 2.06
CA GLN A 111 0.17 10.34 2.11
C GLN A 111 -0.56 10.74 3.39
N HIS A 112 -1.27 9.80 4.03
CA HIS A 112 -2.05 10.02 5.24
C HIS A 112 -1.19 9.82 6.49
N GLU A 113 -1.19 10.82 7.38
CA GLU A 113 -0.31 10.83 8.55
C GLU A 113 -0.65 9.69 9.51
N GLN A 114 -1.94 9.45 9.76
CA GLN A 114 -2.37 8.32 10.57
C GLN A 114 -1.87 6.98 10.01
N ILE A 115 -1.85 6.81 8.69
CA ILE A 115 -1.39 5.55 8.07
C ILE A 115 0.11 5.37 8.25
N LYS A 116 0.91 6.43 8.12
CA LYS A 116 2.36 6.37 8.38
C LYS A 116 2.64 5.90 9.80
N ILE A 117 1.97 6.50 10.79
CA ILE A 117 2.13 6.14 12.21
C ILE A 117 1.81 4.66 12.43
N GLU A 118 0.67 4.19 11.90
CA GLU A 118 0.27 2.79 12.07
C GLU A 118 1.23 1.80 11.37
N LEU A 119 1.80 2.16 10.21
CA LEU A 119 2.79 1.31 9.52
C LEU A 119 4.09 1.17 10.32
N ILE A 120 4.53 2.25 10.97
CA ILE A 120 5.69 2.27 11.86
C ILE A 120 5.42 1.39 13.08
N ASN A 121 4.26 1.58 13.73
CA ASN A 121 3.83 0.76 14.89
C ASN A 121 3.70 -0.74 14.56
N LYS A 122 3.41 -1.08 13.30
CA LYS A 122 3.32 -2.46 12.82
C LYS A 122 4.65 -3.02 12.31
N GLU A 123 5.76 -2.31 12.49
CA GLU A 123 7.10 -2.74 12.06
C GLU A 123 7.13 -3.12 10.57
N THR A 124 6.49 -2.31 9.71
CA THR A 124 6.41 -2.62 8.26
C THR A 124 7.71 -2.28 7.51
N ILE A 125 8.57 -1.43 8.08
CA ILE A 125 9.79 -0.93 7.44
C ILE A 125 10.76 -2.06 7.02
N PRO A 126 11.06 -3.07 7.85
CA PRO A 126 11.88 -4.20 7.42
C PRO A 126 11.35 -4.91 6.16
N LEU A 127 10.03 -5.04 5.99
CA LEU A 127 9.44 -5.65 4.80
C LEU A 127 9.67 -4.75 3.56
N LEU A 128 9.57 -3.44 3.71
CA LEU A 128 9.89 -2.49 2.63
C LEU A 128 11.37 -2.53 2.25
N ILE A 129 12.27 -2.64 3.24
CA ILE A 129 13.72 -2.81 2.99
C ILE A 129 13.97 -4.05 2.14
N ARG A 130 13.38 -5.20 2.50
CA ARG A 130 13.47 -6.45 1.73
C ARG A 130 13.05 -6.23 0.27
N CYS A 131 11.91 -5.55 0.03
CA CYS A 131 11.46 -5.21 -1.31
C CYS A 131 12.42 -4.31 -2.10
N VAL A 132 13.27 -3.55 -1.43
CA VAL A 132 14.27 -2.69 -2.10
C VAL A 132 15.55 -3.46 -2.42
N ILE A 133 16.02 -4.33 -1.53
CA ILE A 133 17.36 -4.95 -1.63
C ILE A 133 17.36 -6.32 -2.32
N GLU A 134 16.29 -7.12 -2.16
CA GLU A 134 16.30 -8.50 -2.63
C GLU A 134 16.27 -8.60 -4.17
N ALA A 135 17.06 -9.52 -4.72
CA ALA A 135 17.32 -9.63 -6.15
C ALA A 135 16.07 -9.93 -7.01
N ASN A 136 15.11 -10.67 -6.45
CA ASN A 136 13.81 -10.97 -7.04
C ASN A 136 12.95 -9.71 -7.31
N PHE A 137 13.19 -8.61 -6.57
CA PHE A 137 12.45 -7.36 -6.73
C PHE A 137 13.24 -6.27 -7.46
N GLN A 138 14.54 -6.45 -7.69
CA GLN A 138 15.37 -5.47 -8.37
C GLN A 138 14.86 -5.20 -9.80
N LYS A 139 14.85 -3.92 -10.19
CA LYS A 139 14.34 -3.44 -11.49
C LYS A 139 12.86 -3.75 -11.75
N THR A 140 12.11 -4.07 -10.70
CA THR A 140 10.65 -4.19 -10.77
C THR A 140 9.98 -2.93 -10.22
N LYS A 141 8.69 -2.77 -10.51
CA LYS A 141 7.86 -1.72 -9.91
C LYS A 141 7.74 -1.86 -8.39
N ILE A 142 7.86 -3.09 -7.84
CA ILE A 142 7.87 -3.34 -6.39
C ILE A 142 9.01 -2.57 -5.73
N GLN A 143 10.23 -2.65 -6.25
CA GLN A 143 11.37 -1.89 -5.72
C GLN A 143 11.11 -0.38 -5.75
N GLN A 144 10.56 0.12 -6.86
CA GLN A 144 10.23 1.56 -6.99
C GLN A 144 9.18 2.00 -5.97
N TYR A 145 8.10 1.22 -5.77
CA TYR A 145 7.04 1.54 -4.81
C TYR A 145 7.52 1.42 -3.37
N ALA A 146 8.30 0.39 -3.05
CA ALA A 146 8.89 0.22 -1.73
C ALA A 146 9.83 1.40 -1.40
N LEU A 147 10.72 1.79 -2.32
CA LEU A 147 11.63 2.91 -2.12
C LEU A 147 10.89 4.24 -1.94
N ALA A 148 9.86 4.52 -2.76
CA ALA A 148 9.04 5.72 -2.62
C ALA A 148 8.26 5.74 -1.30
N THR A 149 7.79 4.57 -0.84
CA THR A 149 7.11 4.42 0.46
C THR A 149 8.10 4.67 1.60
N SER A 150 9.29 4.07 1.56
CA SER A 150 10.35 4.29 2.54
C SER A 150 10.77 5.76 2.62
N LEU A 151 10.93 6.45 1.49
CA LEU A 151 11.18 7.90 1.46
C LEU A 151 10.05 8.71 2.10
N THR A 152 8.79 8.30 1.88
CA THR A 152 7.66 9.01 2.50
C THR A 152 7.64 8.79 4.02
N LEU A 153 8.02 7.60 4.48
CA LEU A 153 8.11 7.27 5.90
C LEU A 153 9.33 7.90 6.57
N SER A 154 10.44 8.15 5.85
CA SER A 154 11.67 8.72 6.42
C SER A 154 11.53 10.16 6.92
N PHE A 155 10.43 10.85 6.61
CA PHE A 155 10.07 12.11 7.25
C PHE A 155 9.63 11.96 8.71
N ASN A 156 9.50 10.72 9.21
CA ASN A 156 9.33 10.41 10.62
C ASN A 156 10.67 9.92 11.20
N ASP A 157 11.11 10.53 12.31
CA ASP A 157 12.42 10.26 12.93
C ASP A 157 12.61 8.80 13.38
N GLU A 158 11.54 8.13 13.84
CA GLU A 158 11.61 6.73 14.25
C GLU A 158 11.81 5.83 13.03
N ALA A 159 11.05 6.09 11.97
CA ALA A 159 11.19 5.36 10.72
C ALA A 159 12.57 5.56 10.07
N LEU A 160 13.06 6.80 10.04
CA LEU A 160 14.39 7.12 9.51
C LEU A 160 15.47 6.36 10.28
N LYS A 161 15.42 6.34 11.62
CA LYS A 161 16.37 5.57 12.43
C LYS A 161 16.35 4.08 12.14
N VAL A 162 15.19 3.50 11.78
CA VAL A 162 15.12 2.08 11.39
C VAL A 162 15.77 1.87 10.02
N LEU A 163 15.53 2.75 9.05
CA LEU A 163 16.13 2.68 7.72
C LEU A 163 17.66 2.83 7.77
N GLU A 164 18.18 3.83 8.48
CA GLU A 164 19.61 4.11 8.59
C GLU A 164 20.40 3.00 9.30
N LYS A 165 19.75 2.25 10.20
CA LYS A 165 20.37 1.13 10.90
C LYS A 165 20.62 -0.08 10.02
N ASP A 166 19.90 -0.22 8.90
CA ASP A 166 20.09 -1.35 8.00
C ASP A 166 21.24 -1.08 7.02
N VAL A 167 22.40 -1.67 7.33
CA VAL A 167 23.62 -1.49 6.54
C VAL A 167 23.46 -1.97 5.09
N ASN A 168 22.68 -3.03 4.86
CA ASN A 168 22.47 -3.56 3.52
C ASN A 168 21.61 -2.60 2.68
N PHE A 169 20.57 -2.06 3.30
CA PHE A 169 19.74 -1.02 2.70
C PHE A 169 20.58 0.21 2.31
N MET A 170 21.35 0.76 3.26
CA MET A 170 22.17 1.95 3.01
C MET A 170 23.25 1.72 1.93
N ASN A 171 23.85 0.54 1.88
CA ASN A 171 24.80 0.20 0.83
C ASN A 171 24.12 0.06 -0.54
N HIS A 172 22.91 -0.51 -0.57
CA HIS A 172 22.14 -0.64 -1.80
C HIS A 172 21.69 0.72 -2.33
N LEU A 173 21.30 1.67 -1.46
CA LEU A 173 20.97 3.03 -1.87
C LEU A 173 22.13 3.71 -2.62
N LYS A 174 23.38 3.54 -2.16
CA LYS A 174 24.58 4.08 -2.86
C LYS A 174 24.75 3.52 -4.26
N VAL A 175 24.36 2.26 -4.48
CA VAL A 175 24.34 1.67 -5.83
C VAL A 175 23.26 2.36 -6.68
N LEU A 176 22.09 2.63 -6.08
CA LEU A 176 20.95 3.25 -6.75
C LEU A 176 21.14 4.74 -7.05
N GLU A 177 22.06 5.45 -6.39
CA GLU A 177 22.46 6.84 -6.75
C GLU A 177 22.94 6.96 -8.20
N ASN A 178 23.43 5.87 -8.78
CA ASN A 178 23.89 5.80 -10.17
C ASN A 178 22.88 5.09 -11.09
N SER A 179 21.63 4.91 -10.63
CA SER A 179 20.57 4.32 -11.44
C SER A 179 20.25 5.20 -12.65
N THR A 180 19.95 4.55 -13.78
CA THR A 180 19.44 5.23 -14.99
C THR A 180 17.95 5.56 -14.87
N GLU A 181 17.25 5.01 -13.88
CA GLU A 181 15.85 5.31 -13.59
C GLU A 181 15.77 6.51 -12.64
N GLU A 182 15.41 7.69 -13.18
CA GLU A 182 15.37 8.97 -12.45
C GLU A 182 14.58 8.89 -11.14
N ASN A 183 13.42 8.21 -11.13
CA ASN A 183 12.60 8.09 -9.92
C ASN A 183 13.29 7.28 -8.82
N ILE A 184 14.03 6.23 -9.18
CA ILE A 184 14.80 5.41 -8.23
C ILE A 184 15.98 6.22 -7.73
N GLN A 185 16.74 6.82 -8.65
CA GLN A 185 17.91 7.63 -8.33
C GLN A 185 17.55 8.76 -7.36
N ARG A 186 16.51 9.53 -7.67
CA ARG A 186 16.05 10.62 -6.83
C ARG A 186 15.64 10.15 -5.44
N ALA A 187 14.89 9.04 -5.35
CA ALA A 187 14.46 8.53 -4.06
C ALA A 187 15.65 8.01 -3.22
N ALA A 188 16.65 7.38 -3.86
CA ALA A 188 17.87 6.95 -3.20
C ALA A 188 18.69 8.14 -2.67
N ASN A 189 18.87 9.19 -3.47
CA ASN A 189 19.61 10.39 -3.08
C ASN A 189 18.96 11.15 -1.91
N HIS A 190 17.63 11.07 -1.75
CA HIS A 190 16.94 11.70 -0.62
C HIS A 190 16.95 10.86 0.66
N LEU A 191 17.21 9.57 0.54
CA LEU A 191 17.29 8.63 1.67
C LEU A 191 18.71 8.47 2.21
N LEU A 192 19.71 9.01 1.51
CA LEU A 192 21.12 9.08 1.90
C LEU A 192 21.46 10.43 2.52
#